data_AF-A0A6I4R9Q7-F1
#
_entry.id   AF-A0A6I4R9Q7-F1
#
_cell.length_a   1.000
_cell.length_b   1.000
_cell.length_c   1.000
_cell.angle_alpha   90.00
_cell.angle_beta   90.00
_cell.angle_gamma   90.00
#
_symmetry.space_group_name_H-M   'P 1'
#
loop_
_entity.id
_entity.type
_entity.pdbx_description
1 polymer ?
#
loop_
_entity_poly.entity_id
_entity_poly.type
_entity_poly.pdbx_seq_one_letter_code
_entity_poly.pdbx_strand_id
1 'polypeptide(L)'
;SDQLLAQSEQVVLLIERHTGSQSARLVNRSGRQRMLSQRIAKLYLAVSWRLPVEGLEAELQKATEEFETAQQELLAARQNTPQI
;
A
#
# COMPACT_ATOMS: atom_id res chain seq x y z
N SER A 1 11.64 -3.73 11.39
CA SER A 1 10.42 -3.08 10.87
C SER A 1 9.61 -4.00 9.99
N ASP A 2 10.18 -4.57 8.92
CA ASP A 2 9.38 -5.30 7.92
C ASP A 2 8.72 -6.57 8.45
N GLN A 3 9.37 -7.27 9.39
CA GLN A 3 8.79 -8.46 10.01
C GLN A 3 7.57 -8.15 10.88
N LEU A 4 7.64 -7.11 11.72
CA LEU A 4 6.49 -6.66 12.51
C LEU A 4 5.33 -6.21 11.62
N LEU A 5 5.68 -5.58 10.50
CA LEU A 5 4.70 -5.13 9.55
C LEU A 5 4.02 -6.31 8.84
N ALA A 6 4.79 -7.28 8.37
CA ALA A 6 4.26 -8.51 7.78
C ALA A 6 3.39 -9.30 8.76
N GLN A 7 3.77 -9.34 10.04
CA GLN A 7 2.97 -9.94 11.10
C GLN A 7 1.67 -9.15 11.36
N SER A 8 1.73 -7.82 11.32
CA SER A 8 0.55 -6.97 11.43
C SER A 8 -0.39 -7.17 10.24
N GLU A 9 0.15 -7.27 9.02
CA GLU A 9 -0.62 -7.62 7.82
C GLU A 9 -1.27 -9.00 7.97
N GLN A 10 -0.56 -10.01 8.48
CA GLN A 10 -1.11 -11.34 8.75
C GLN A 10 -2.28 -11.30 9.74
N VAL A 11 -2.18 -10.53 10.82
CA VAL A 11 -3.26 -10.39 11.80
C VAL A 11 -4.50 -9.76 11.15
N VAL A 12 -4.33 -8.69 10.36
CA VAL A 12 -5.46 -8.05 9.68
C VAL A 12 -6.10 -9.00 8.66
N LEU A 13 -5.31 -9.78 7.92
CA LEU A 13 -5.82 -10.79 7.00
C LEU A 13 -6.62 -11.88 7.72
N LEU A 14 -6.21 -12.29 8.92
CA LEU A 14 -6.97 -13.24 9.75
C LEU A 14 -8.30 -12.63 10.21
N ILE A 15 -8.30 -11.36 10.65
CA ILE A 15 -9.52 -10.64 11.05
C ILE A 15 -10.48 -10.51 9.87
N GLU A 16 -10.00 -10.17 8.67
CA GLU A 16 -10.81 -10.09 7.45
C GLU A 16 -11.47 -11.44 7.13
N ARG A 17 -10.71 -12.53 7.20
CA ARG A 17 -11.26 -13.88 6.96
C ARG A 17 -12.33 -14.26 7.98
N HIS A 18 -12.18 -13.84 9.24
CA HIS A 18 -13.10 -14.20 10.30
C HIS A 18 -14.37 -13.32 10.31
N THR A 19 -14.26 -12.05 9.94
CA THR A 19 -15.39 -11.10 9.93
C THR A 19 -16.16 -11.07 8.61
N GLY A 20 -15.57 -11.54 7.50
CA GLY A 20 -16.22 -11.60 6.18
C GLY A 20 -16.61 -10.23 5.60
N SER A 21 -16.19 -9.12 6.23
CA SER A 21 -16.61 -7.78 5.85
C SER A 21 -15.73 -7.24 4.73
N GLN A 22 -16.33 -6.94 3.57
CA GLN A 22 -15.63 -6.25 2.48
C GLN A 22 -15.02 -4.91 2.94
N SER A 23 -15.64 -4.22 3.90
CA SER A 23 -15.12 -2.97 4.45
C SER A 23 -13.79 -3.16 5.18
N ALA A 24 -13.58 -4.29 5.87
CA ALA A 24 -12.31 -4.59 6.53
C ALA A 24 -11.16 -4.72 5.52
N ARG A 25 -11.43 -5.35 4.37
CA ARG A 25 -10.47 -5.46 3.26
C ARG A 25 -10.13 -4.10 2.65
N LEU A 26 -11.13 -3.23 2.46
CA LEU A 26 -10.89 -1.87 1.95
C LEU A 26 -10.05 -1.05 2.94
N VAL A 27 -10.30 -1.18 4.25
CA VAL A 27 -9.49 -0.53 5.30
C VAL A 27 -8.04 -1.02 5.27
N ASN A 28 -7.81 -2.34 5.17
CA ASN A 28 -6.45 -2.89 5.03
C ASN A 28 -5.76 -2.33 3.79
N ARG A 29 -6.46 -2.34 2.64
CA ARG A 29 -5.91 -1.83 1.38
C ARG A 29 -5.50 -0.37 1.50
N SER A 30 -6.33 0.48 2.12
CA SER A 30 -6.00 1.87 2.43
C SER A 30 -4.81 2.00 3.38
N GLY A 31 -4.67 1.08 4.35
CA GLY A 31 -3.48 0.99 5.21
C GLY A 31 -2.21 0.70 4.42
N ARG A 32 -2.26 -0.24 3.47
CA ARG A 32 -1.12 -0.55 2.58
C ARG A 32 -0.78 0.61 1.65
N GLN A 33 -1.76 1.36 1.17
CA GLN A 33 -1.54 2.59 0.40
C GLN A 33 -0.70 3.60 1.17
N ARG A 34 -0.99 3.82 2.46
CA ARG A 34 -0.19 4.73 3.32
C ARG A 34 1.27 4.31 3.36
N MET A 35 1.54 3.01 3.45
CA MET A 35 2.92 2.51 3.45
C MET A 35 3.60 2.65 2.10
N LEU A 36 2.89 2.35 1.01
CA LEU A 36 3.40 2.55 -0.33
C LEU A 36 3.76 4.02 -0.57
N SER A 37 2.95 4.99 -0.12
CA SER A 37 3.30 6.41 -0.22
C SER A 37 4.60 6.75 0.50
N GLN A 38 4.80 6.22 1.72
CA GLN A 38 6.05 6.43 2.46
C GLN A 38 7.24 5.76 1.76
N ARG A 39 7.05 4.56 1.20
CA ARG A 39 8.08 3.86 0.43
C ARG A 39 8.46 4.62 -0.84
N ILE A 40 7.49 5.13 -1.59
CA ILE A 40 7.69 5.98 -2.78
C ILE A 40 8.49 7.22 -2.40
N ALA A 41 8.11 7.93 -1.33
CA ALA A 41 8.84 9.12 -0.87
C ALA A 41 10.31 8.80 -0.54
N LYS A 42 10.56 7.69 0.17
CA LYS A 42 11.92 7.23 0.49
C LYS A 42 12.74 6.88 -0.76
N LEU A 43 12.15 6.16 -1.71
CA LEU A 43 12.81 5.76 -2.95
C LEU A 43 13.10 6.97 -3.84
N TYR A 44 12.14 7.89 -3.98
CA TYR A 44 12.33 9.15 -4.70
C TYR A 44 13.48 9.96 -4.12
N LEU A 45 13.56 10.09 -2.79
CA LEU A 45 14.66 10.77 -2.13
C LEU A 45 16.01 10.08 -2.42
N ALA A 46 16.07 8.75 -2.34
CA ALA A 46 17.27 7.97 -2.64
C ALA A 46 17.75 8.14 -4.09
N VAL A 47 16.82 8.15 -5.06
CA VAL A 47 17.09 8.44 -6.47
C VAL A 47 17.60 9.88 -6.62
N SER A 48 16.92 10.85 -6.01
CA SER A 48 17.29 12.28 -6.10
C SER A 48 18.70 12.59 -5.57
N TRP A 49 19.13 11.84 -4.55
CA TRP A 49 20.47 11.94 -3.96
C TRP A 49 21.52 11.06 -4.63
N ARG A 50 21.14 10.31 -5.68
CA ARG A 50 22.03 9.42 -6.44
C ARG A 50 22.78 8.44 -5.53
N LEU A 51 22.07 7.86 -4.56
CA LEU A 51 22.65 6.85 -3.68
C LEU A 51 23.14 5.66 -4.53
N PRO A 52 24.30 5.05 -4.20
CA PRO A 52 24.88 3.95 -4.96
C PRO A 52 24.18 2.62 -4.63
N VAL A 53 22.86 2.59 -4.84
CA VAL A 53 22.01 1.41 -4.65
C VAL A 53 21.43 1.05 -6.01
N GLU A 54 21.73 -0.16 -6.47
CA GLU A 54 21.22 -0.65 -7.75
C GLU A 54 19.71 -0.84 -7.70
N GLY A 55 19.03 -0.54 -8.82
CA GLY A 55 17.60 -0.81 -8.98
C GLY A 55 16.64 0.18 -8.29
N LEU A 56 17.12 1.29 -7.71
CA LEU A 56 16.25 2.28 -7.05
C LEU A 56 15.12 2.81 -7.94
N GLU A 57 15.42 3.11 -9.21
CA GLU A 57 14.42 3.62 -10.17
C GLU A 57 13.36 2.54 -10.49
N ALA A 58 13.78 1.29 -10.67
CA ALA A 58 12.87 0.18 -10.91
C ALA A 58 11.97 -0.11 -9.69
N GLU A 59 12.53 -0.04 -8.48
CA GLU A 59 11.78 -0.20 -7.23
C GLU A 59 10.80 0.96 -7.01
N LEU A 60 11.18 2.19 -7.38
CA LEU A 60 10.30 3.36 -7.34
C LEU A 60 9.12 3.20 -8.31
N GLN A 61 9.40 2.80 -9.54
CA GLN A 61 8.39 2.53 -10.56
C GLN A 61 7.41 1.46 -10.08
N LYS A 62 7.93 0.33 -9.61
CA LYS A 62 7.11 -0.77 -9.07
C LYS A 62 6.22 -0.32 -7.90
N ALA A 63 6.78 0.43 -6.94
CA ALA A 63 6.00 0.92 -5.81
C ALA A 63 4.88 1.88 -6.24
N THR A 64 5.13 2.68 -7.29
CA THR A 64 4.15 3.61 -7.87
C THR A 64 3.03 2.85 -8.59
N GLU A 65 3.36 1.86 -9.41
CA GLU A 65 2.38 0.99 -10.10
C GLU A 65 1.50 0.20 -9.10
N GLU A 66 2.11 -0.35 -8.05
CA GLU A 66 1.39 -1.01 -6.96
C GLU A 66 0.44 -0.04 -6.25
N PHE A 67 0.87 1.22 -6.08
CA PHE A 67 0.04 2.25 -5.48
C PHE A 67 -1.19 2.56 -6.35
N GLU A 68 -0.97 2.88 -7.62
CA GLU A 68 -2.01 3.26 -8.58
C GLU A 68 -3.05 2.16 -8.77
N THR A 69 -2.61 0.91 -8.92
CA THR A 69 -3.51 -0.25 -9.09
C THR A 69 -4.45 -0.38 -7.89
N ALA A 70 -3.90 -0.30 -6.68
CA ALA A 70 -4.69 -0.38 -5.46
C ALA A 70 -5.59 0.85 -5.26
N GLN A 71 -5.17 2.04 -5.70
CA GLN A 71 -5.98 3.25 -5.64
C GLN A 71 -7.21 3.13 -6.55
N GLN A 72 -7.06 2.55 -7.75
CA GLN A 72 -8.17 2.27 -8.66
C GLN A 72 -9.18 1.29 -8.05
N GLU A 73 -8.71 0.22 -7.40
CA GLU A 73 -9.58 -0.71 -6.67
C GLU A 73 -10.40 -0.01 -5.57
N LEU A 74 -9.75 0.87 -4.80
CA LEU A 74 -10.41 1.63 -3.73
C LEU A 74 -11.45 2.60 -4.29
N LEU A 75 -11.16 3.31 -5.38
CA LEU A 75 -12.10 4.24 -6.03
C LEU A 75 -13.32 3.53 -6.61
N ALA A 76 -13.14 2.30 -7.13
CA ALA A 76 -14.22 1.50 -7.70
C ALA A 76 -15.09 0.77 -6.65
N ALA A 77 -14.75 0.87 -5.36
CA ALA A 77 -15.48 0.18 -4.30
C ALA A 77 -16.93 0.70 -4.17
N ARG A 78 -17.90 -0.22 -4.13
CA ARG A 78 -19.34 0.09 -4.03
C ARG A 78 -19.74 0.75 -2.71
N GLN A 79 -18.88 0.63 -1.71
CA GLN A 79 -19.01 1.21 -0.38
C GLN A 79 -18.72 2.71 -0.36
N ASN A 80 -18.14 3.26 -1.44
CA ASN A 80 -17.92 4.70 -1.57
C ASN A 80 -19.27 5.40 -1.68
N THR A 81 -19.51 6.36 -0.80
CA THR A 81 -20.71 7.21 -0.83
C THR A 81 -20.42 8.48 -1.62
N PRO A 82 -21.32 8.94 -2.50
CA PRO A 82 -21.10 10.15 -3.31
C PRO A 82 -21.00 11.46 -2.49
N GLN A 83 -21.23 11.42 -1.18
CA GLN A 83 -21.01 12.55 -0.28
C GLN A 83 -19.52 12.83 0.03
N ILE A 84 -18.58 12.02 -0.47
CA ILE A 84 -17.13 12.31 -0.46
C ILE A 84 -16.50 11.77 -1.75
#